data_AF-A0A8D0YNH5-F1
#
_entry.id   AF-A0A8D0YNH5-F1
#
_cell.length_a   1.000
_cell.length_b   1.000
_cell.length_c   1.000
_cell.angle_alpha   90.00
_cell.angle_beta   90.00
_cell.angle_gamma   90.00
#
_symmetry.space_group_name_H-M   'P 1'
#
loop_
_entity.id
_entity.type
_entity.pdbx_description
1 polymer ?
#
loop_
_entity_poly.entity_id
_entity_poly.type
_entity_poly.pdbx_seq_one_letter_code
_entity_poly.pdbx_strand_id
1 'polypeptide(L)'
;RSSLVPHAVSSCWLYSGFDLNTEEKEQQEATEYIDEVYSEIGRLNEQASEQILKVEQKYNKLHQPFFQKRLKLIAKIPNFGVTTLGNHSQVSTLLGEVDEEALHYLTRVEVTAFENIKSGYRIDFYFDESPYFKINFSQKNFI
;
A
#
# COMPACT_ATOMS: atom_id res chain seq x y z
N ARG A 1 -5.14 30.42 -89.90
CA ARG A 1 -4.53 31.24 -88.83
C ARG A 1 -5.16 30.78 -87.53
N SER A 2 -4.59 29.82 -86.80
CA SER A 2 -3.39 29.87 -85.94
C SER A 2 -3.43 31.01 -84.91
N SER A 3 -3.64 30.63 -83.65
CA SER A 3 -2.90 31.02 -82.42
C SER A 3 -3.78 30.68 -81.20
N LEU A 4 -3.49 29.61 -80.44
CA LEU A 4 -2.58 29.52 -79.28
C LEU A 4 -3.23 29.98 -77.93
N VAL A 5 -3.62 28.94 -77.16
CA VAL A 5 -3.67 28.67 -75.68
C VAL A 5 -2.93 29.69 -74.77
N PRO A 6 -3.14 29.84 -73.42
CA PRO A 6 -3.48 28.75 -72.45
C PRO A 6 -4.04 29.08 -71.02
N HIS A 7 -4.21 28.01 -70.20
CA HIS A 7 -4.12 27.95 -68.71
C HIS A 7 -5.16 28.73 -67.87
N ALA A 8 -5.73 28.27 -66.75
CA ALA A 8 -5.41 27.20 -65.82
C ALA A 8 -6.69 26.82 -65.05
N VAL A 9 -7.08 25.55 -65.08
CA VAL A 9 -7.77 24.92 -63.93
C VAL A 9 -6.65 24.40 -63.04
N SER A 10 -6.05 25.30 -62.29
CA SER A 10 -5.08 24.99 -61.25
C SER A 10 -5.63 25.51 -59.93
N SER A 11 -5.40 24.73 -58.88
CA SER A 11 -5.37 25.21 -57.49
C SER A 11 -6.68 25.29 -56.70
N CYS A 12 -7.43 24.20 -56.52
CA CYS A 12 -8.28 24.13 -55.32
C CYS A 12 -8.61 22.74 -54.73
N TRP A 13 -8.13 21.63 -55.30
CA TRP A 13 -8.47 20.28 -54.79
C TRP A 13 -7.25 19.43 -54.39
N LEU A 14 -6.13 20.04 -54.03
CA LEU A 14 -4.92 19.32 -53.58
C LEU A 14 -4.41 19.74 -52.19
N TYR A 15 -5.16 20.52 -51.42
CA TYR A 15 -4.69 21.05 -50.12
C TYR A 15 -5.43 20.51 -48.89
N SER A 16 -6.22 19.44 -49.04
CA SER A 16 -7.01 18.87 -47.94
C SER A 16 -6.92 17.34 -47.81
N GLY A 17 -6.01 16.71 -48.56
CA GLY A 17 -5.76 15.25 -48.51
C GLY A 17 -4.34 14.86 -48.09
N PHE A 18 -3.49 15.83 -47.74
CA PHE A 18 -2.09 15.64 -47.39
C PHE A 18 -1.82 16.39 -46.09
N ASP A 19 -2.23 15.80 -44.95
CA ASP A 19 -1.50 15.90 -43.66
C ASP A 19 -2.20 15.19 -42.49
N LEU A 20 -3.43 14.69 -42.65
CA LEU A 20 -4.09 13.91 -41.58
C LEU A 20 -3.31 12.62 -41.23
N ASN A 21 -2.74 11.94 -42.22
CA ASN A 21 -1.92 10.73 -42.00
C ASN A 21 -0.54 11.03 -41.39
N THR A 22 -0.01 12.25 -41.57
CA THR A 22 1.31 12.65 -41.03
C THR A 22 1.17 12.99 -39.55
N GLU A 23 0.18 13.83 -39.22
CA GLU A 23 -0.14 14.21 -37.83
C GLU A 23 -0.55 13.00 -36.99
N GLU A 24 -1.36 12.08 -37.53
CA GLU A 24 -1.76 10.84 -36.84
C GLU A 24 -0.57 9.90 -36.60
N LYS A 25 0.40 9.86 -37.52
CA LYS A 25 1.65 9.09 -37.36
C LYS A 25 2.59 9.71 -36.31
N GLU A 26 2.74 11.02 -36.32
CA GLU A 26 3.53 11.75 -35.30
C GLU A 26 2.91 11.60 -33.92
N GLN A 27 1.58 11.65 -33.82
CA GLN A 27 0.86 11.42 -32.57
C GLN A 27 1.02 9.97 -32.07
N GLN A 28 1.01 9.00 -32.98
CA GLN A 28 1.27 7.59 -32.65
C GLN A 28 2.69 7.39 -32.14
N GLU A 29 3.70 7.94 -32.82
CA GLU A 29 5.11 7.90 -32.40
C GLU A 29 5.31 8.57 -31.02
N ALA A 30 4.67 9.71 -30.78
CA ALA A 30 4.71 10.38 -29.48
C ALA A 30 4.08 9.54 -28.37
N THR A 31 3.02 8.80 -28.67
CA THR A 31 2.36 7.89 -27.71
C THR A 31 3.27 6.71 -27.37
N GLU A 32 3.93 6.11 -28.38
CA GLU A 32 4.90 5.03 -28.17
C GLU A 32 6.07 5.49 -27.29
N TYR A 33 6.59 6.69 -27.54
CA TYR A 33 7.66 7.27 -26.71
C TYR A 33 7.20 7.53 -25.25
N ILE A 34 5.96 7.99 -25.06
CA ILE A 34 5.38 8.17 -23.73
C ILE A 34 5.27 6.83 -23.00
N ASP A 35 4.84 5.76 -23.69
CA ASP A 35 4.75 4.42 -23.12
C ASP A 35 6.12 3.87 -22.71
N GLU A 36 7.16 4.12 -23.51
CA GLU A 36 8.54 3.78 -23.16
C GLU A 36 8.98 4.49 -21.86
N VAL A 37 8.73 5.81 -21.75
CA VAL A 37 9.04 6.58 -20.54
C VAL A 37 8.26 6.07 -19.33
N TYR A 38 6.96 5.76 -19.47
CA TYR A 38 6.18 5.17 -18.39
C TYR A 38 6.71 3.81 -17.94
N SER A 39 7.19 2.99 -18.88
CA SER A 39 7.84 1.71 -18.58
C SER A 39 9.12 1.91 -17.75
N GLU A 40 9.95 2.90 -18.10
CA GLU A 40 11.15 3.24 -17.33
C GLU A 40 10.82 3.72 -15.91
N ILE A 41 9.81 4.59 -15.76
CA ILE A 41 9.30 5.03 -14.46
C ILE A 41 8.78 3.85 -13.65
N GLY A 42 8.04 2.94 -14.28
CA GLY A 42 7.55 1.70 -13.66
C GLY A 42 8.69 0.86 -13.10
N ARG A 43 9.76 0.68 -13.88
CA ARG A 43 10.96 -0.04 -13.45
C ARG A 43 11.66 0.63 -12.26
N LEU A 44 11.76 1.96 -12.24
CA LEU A 44 12.32 2.69 -11.10
C LEU A 44 11.46 2.55 -9.84
N ASN A 45 10.13 2.61 -9.97
CA ASN A 45 9.20 2.41 -8.87
C ASN A 45 9.28 0.99 -8.29
N GLU A 46 9.45 -0.02 -9.14
CA GLU A 46 9.66 -1.40 -8.72
C GLU A 46 10.97 -1.53 -7.94
N GLN A 47 12.08 -0.98 -8.45
CA GLN A 47 13.37 -0.95 -7.75
C GLN A 47 13.27 -0.24 -6.39
N ALA A 48 12.60 0.90 -6.33
CA ALA A 48 12.39 1.62 -5.08
C ALA A 48 11.58 0.78 -4.08
N SER A 49 10.51 0.13 -4.53
CA SER A 49 9.68 -0.75 -3.71
C SER A 49 10.49 -1.92 -3.13
N GLU A 50 11.37 -2.53 -3.93
CA GLU A 50 12.25 -3.60 -3.45
C GLU A 50 13.27 -3.11 -2.40
N GLN A 51 13.83 -1.92 -2.57
CA GLN A 51 14.79 -1.37 -1.61
C GLN A 51 14.10 -1.03 -0.28
N ILE A 52 12.91 -0.44 -0.34
CA ILE A 52 12.08 -0.18 0.85
C ILE A 52 11.82 -1.51 1.58
N LEU A 53 11.40 -2.54 0.86
CA LEU A 53 11.15 -3.86 1.44
C LEU A 53 12.39 -4.46 2.12
N LYS A 54 13.57 -4.37 1.48
CA LYS A 54 14.84 -4.87 2.07
C LYS A 54 15.19 -4.12 3.36
N VAL A 55 14.99 -2.81 3.38
CA VAL A 55 15.23 -1.98 4.57
C VAL A 55 14.28 -2.38 5.71
N GLU A 56 12.99 -2.50 5.43
CA GLU A 56 12.01 -2.89 6.45
C GLU A 56 12.27 -4.29 6.98
N GLN A 57 12.54 -5.28 6.13
CA GLN A 57 12.91 -6.63 6.56
C GLN A 57 14.14 -6.63 7.48
N LYS A 58 15.16 -5.83 7.15
CA LYS A 58 16.37 -5.69 7.97
C LYS A 58 16.02 -5.14 9.36
N TYR A 59 15.24 -4.06 9.42
CA TYR A 59 14.92 -3.43 10.71
C TYR A 59 13.87 -4.20 11.52
N ASN A 60 12.94 -4.90 10.88
CA ASN A 60 11.99 -5.78 11.56
C ASN A 60 12.73 -6.89 12.32
N LYS A 61 13.74 -7.51 11.69
CA LYS A 61 14.61 -8.51 12.34
C LYS A 61 15.40 -7.91 13.51
N LEU A 62 15.95 -6.70 13.33
CA LEU A 62 16.70 -6.00 14.39
C LEU A 62 15.81 -5.57 15.55
N HIS A 63 14.54 -5.24 15.32
CA HIS A 63 13.59 -4.84 16.35
C HIS A 63 13.03 -6.03 17.15
N GLN A 64 12.93 -7.21 16.54
CA GLN A 64 12.38 -8.41 17.18
C GLN A 64 12.93 -8.68 18.60
N PRO A 65 14.26 -8.69 18.88
CA PRO A 65 14.77 -8.92 20.23
C PRO A 65 14.30 -7.87 21.24
N PHE A 66 14.15 -6.61 20.81
CA PHE A 66 13.68 -5.54 21.66
C PHE A 66 12.18 -5.64 21.94
N PHE A 67 11.37 -6.07 20.97
CA PHE A 67 9.97 -6.37 21.20
C PHE A 67 9.81 -7.52 22.21
N GLN A 68 10.57 -8.60 22.08
CA GLN A 68 10.54 -9.69 23.06
C GLN A 68 10.99 -9.23 24.46
N LYS A 69 12.01 -8.38 24.55
CA LYS A 69 12.44 -7.77 25.82
C LYS A 69 11.34 -6.90 26.42
N ARG A 70 10.67 -6.07 25.61
CA ARG A 70 9.56 -5.22 26.04
C ARG A 70 8.38 -6.04 26.54
N LEU A 71 8.01 -7.12 25.84
CA LEU A 71 6.89 -8.00 26.24
C LEU A 71 7.12 -8.62 27.62
N LYS A 72 8.35 -9.06 27.92
CA LYS A 72 8.72 -9.56 29.25
C LYS A 72 8.63 -8.50 30.36
N LEU A 73 8.80 -7.22 30.03
CA LEU A 73 8.66 -6.12 30.98
C LEU A 73 7.19 -5.74 31.17
N ILE A 74 6.41 -5.68 30.08
CA ILE A 74 4.97 -5.41 30.11
C ILE A 74 4.24 -6.47 30.93
N ALA A 75 4.61 -7.75 30.81
CA ALA A 75 4.02 -8.84 31.58
C ALA A 75 4.18 -8.69 33.11
N LYS A 76 5.04 -7.79 33.58
CA LYS A 76 5.20 -7.47 35.02
C LYS A 76 4.32 -6.31 35.48
N ILE A 77 3.69 -5.60 34.55
CA ILE A 77 2.84 -4.45 34.85
C ILE A 77 1.38 -4.96 34.87
N PRO A 78 0.73 -5.00 36.05
CA PRO A 78 -0.65 -5.43 36.14
C PRO A 78 -1.57 -4.46 35.39
N ASN A 79 -2.65 -4.98 34.79
CA ASN A 79 -3.67 -4.20 34.08
C ASN A 79 -3.13 -3.33 32.93
N PHE A 80 -1.97 -3.67 32.36
CA PHE A 80 -1.36 -2.88 31.28
C PHE A 80 -2.28 -2.77 30.05
N GLY A 81 -2.90 -3.89 29.66
CA GLY A 81 -3.80 -3.97 28.50
C GLY A 81 -5.00 -3.04 28.62
N VAL A 82 -5.77 -3.16 29.70
CA VAL A 82 -6.94 -2.29 30.01
C VAL A 82 -6.51 -0.84 30.06
N THR A 83 -5.43 -0.54 30.79
CA THR A 83 -4.97 0.85 30.97
C THR A 83 -4.55 1.46 29.64
N THR A 84 -3.86 0.70 28.79
CA THR A 84 -3.38 1.23 27.50
C THR A 84 -4.51 1.43 26.50
N LEU A 85 -5.40 0.43 26.37
CA LEU A 85 -6.49 0.47 25.40
C LEU A 85 -7.62 1.42 25.84
N GLY A 86 -7.93 1.45 27.13
CA GLY A 86 -8.94 2.36 27.70
C GLY A 86 -8.53 3.83 27.69
N ASN A 87 -7.22 4.12 27.69
CA ASN A 87 -6.73 5.50 27.54
C ASN A 87 -6.56 5.94 26.08
N HIS A 88 -6.68 5.02 25.10
CA HIS A 88 -6.53 5.36 23.70
C HIS A 88 -7.86 5.85 23.11
N SER A 89 -7.90 7.11 22.69
CA SER A 89 -9.14 7.82 22.32
C SER A 89 -10.05 7.11 21.31
N GLN A 90 -9.48 6.44 20.30
CA GLN A 90 -10.27 5.73 19.28
C GLN A 90 -10.64 4.30 19.69
N VAL A 91 -9.89 3.72 20.62
CA VAL A 91 -10.10 2.31 21.02
C VAL A 91 -11.07 2.26 22.18
N SER A 92 -10.95 3.17 23.16
CA SER A 92 -11.86 3.23 24.31
C SER A 92 -13.31 3.43 23.90
N THR A 93 -13.58 4.16 22.82
CA THR A 93 -14.94 4.32 22.28
C THR A 93 -15.54 3.04 21.70
N LEU A 94 -14.72 2.02 21.43
CA LEU A 94 -15.14 0.72 20.91
C LEU A 94 -15.32 -0.33 22.00
N LEU A 95 -14.90 -0.03 23.24
CA LEU A 95 -14.97 -0.96 24.37
C LEU A 95 -16.27 -0.74 25.13
N GLY A 96 -17.09 -1.78 25.26
CA GLY A 96 -18.20 -1.81 26.20
C GLY A 96 -17.77 -2.29 27.59
N GLU A 97 -18.68 -2.24 28.57
CA GLU A 97 -18.41 -2.69 29.95
C GLU A 97 -17.86 -4.13 30.01
N VAL A 98 -18.43 -5.04 29.22
CA VAL A 98 -17.99 -6.44 29.15
C VAL A 98 -16.60 -6.58 28.51
N ASP A 99 -16.26 -5.72 27.55
CA ASP A 99 -14.95 -5.74 26.90
C ASP A 99 -13.87 -5.24 27.86
N GLU A 100 -14.16 -4.22 28.66
CA GLU A 100 -13.24 -3.74 29.70
C GLU A 100 -12.96 -4.83 30.74
N GLU A 101 -13.99 -5.54 31.21
CA GLU A 101 -13.84 -6.69 32.11
C GLU A 101 -13.00 -7.81 31.50
N ALA A 102 -13.24 -8.14 30.24
CA ALA A 102 -12.47 -9.13 29.49
C ALA A 102 -11.00 -8.71 29.29
N LEU A 103 -10.73 -7.43 29.09
CA LEU A 103 -9.38 -6.89 28.92
C LEU A 103 -8.53 -6.99 30.19
N HIS A 104 -9.13 -7.15 31.38
CA HIS A 104 -8.35 -7.41 32.60
C HIS A 104 -7.57 -8.72 32.53
N TYR A 105 -8.04 -9.67 31.73
CA TYR A 105 -7.36 -10.94 31.48
C TYR A 105 -6.33 -10.84 30.34
N LEU A 106 -6.23 -9.71 29.64
CA LEU A 106 -5.28 -9.53 28.54
C LEU A 106 -3.84 -9.43 29.08
N THR A 107 -3.04 -10.46 28.81
CA THR A 107 -1.65 -10.56 29.30
C THR A 107 -0.64 -10.05 28.28
N ARG A 108 -0.93 -10.21 26.98
CA ARG A 108 0.01 -9.89 25.92
C ARG A 108 -0.72 -9.47 24.65
N VAL A 109 -0.17 -8.45 24.00
CA VAL A 109 -0.54 -8.07 22.63
C VAL A 109 0.72 -8.08 21.78
N GLU A 110 0.69 -8.80 20.68
CA GLU A 110 1.78 -8.83 19.71
C GLU A 110 1.31 -8.37 18.34
N VAL A 111 2.12 -7.54 17.71
CA VAL A 111 1.93 -7.16 16.32
C VAL A 111 3.04 -7.80 15.51
N THR A 112 2.66 -8.68 14.61
CA THR A 112 3.59 -9.38 13.70
C THR A 112 3.39 -8.82 12.30
N ALA A 113 4.36 -8.06 11.81
CA ALA A 113 4.42 -7.69 10.40
C ALA A 113 4.87 -8.90 9.57
N PHE A 114 4.20 -9.16 8.46
CA PHE A 114 4.64 -10.23 7.55
C PHE A 114 5.92 -9.81 6.81
N GLU A 115 6.65 -10.78 6.27
CA GLU A 115 7.94 -10.52 5.59
C GLU A 115 7.80 -9.65 4.33
N ASN A 116 6.58 -9.51 3.79
CA ASN A 116 6.26 -8.66 2.66
C ASN A 116 5.26 -7.59 3.09
N ILE A 117 5.56 -6.32 2.79
CA ILE A 117 4.69 -5.16 3.08
C ILE A 117 3.31 -5.35 2.45
N LYS A 118 3.27 -6.00 1.27
CA LYS A 118 2.02 -6.33 0.57
C LYS A 118 1.18 -7.40 1.25
N SER A 119 1.71 -8.07 2.28
CA SER A 119 1.00 -9.12 3.02
C SER A 119 0.38 -8.62 4.32
N GLY A 120 0.63 -7.35 4.69
CA GLY A 120 0.01 -6.66 5.81
C GLY A 120 0.60 -7.04 7.18
N TYR A 121 -0.26 -7.15 8.20
CA TYR A 121 0.14 -7.46 9.58
C TYR A 121 -0.90 -8.29 10.33
N ARG A 122 -0.45 -8.98 11.37
CA ARG A 122 -1.31 -9.72 12.31
C ARG A 122 -1.20 -9.13 13.70
N ILE A 123 -2.33 -9.00 14.38
CA ILE A 123 -2.38 -8.70 15.80
C ILE A 123 -2.84 -9.94 16.56
N ASP A 124 -2.05 -10.35 17.53
CA ASP A 124 -2.27 -11.49 18.41
C ASP A 124 -2.56 -10.99 19.83
N PHE A 125 -3.70 -11.41 20.39
CA PHE A 125 -4.13 -11.10 21.76
C PHE A 125 -4.10 -12.38 22.59
N TYR A 126 -3.41 -12.34 23.72
CA TYR A 126 -3.30 -13.45 24.65
C TYR A 126 -3.98 -13.10 25.96
N PHE A 127 -4.81 -14.02 26.43
CA PHE A 127 -5.61 -13.87 27.64
C PHE A 127 -5.25 -14.95 28.65
N ASP A 128 -5.29 -14.62 29.93
CA ASP A 128 -5.32 -15.63 30.99
C ASP A 128 -6.69 -16.30 31.05
N GLU A 129 -6.79 -17.40 31.82
CA GLU A 129 -8.06 -18.11 32.01
C GLU A 129 -9.14 -17.16 32.53
N SER A 130 -10.25 -17.11 31.81
CA SER A 130 -11.26 -16.09 31.96
C SER A 130 -12.66 -16.68 31.81
N PRO A 131 -13.66 -16.21 32.57
CA PRO A 131 -15.04 -16.68 32.42
C PRO A 131 -15.66 -16.27 31.07
N TYR A 132 -15.09 -15.27 30.39
CA TYR A 132 -15.62 -14.75 29.12
C TYR A 132 -15.19 -15.58 27.91
N PHE A 133 -14.00 -16.19 27.94
CA PHE A 133 -13.45 -16.93 26.81
C PHE A 133 -12.94 -18.31 27.22
N LYS A 134 -13.35 -19.34 26.48
CA LYS A 134 -12.74 -20.68 26.58
C LYS A 134 -11.34 -20.76 25.97
N ILE A 135 -11.01 -19.81 25.10
CA ILE A 135 -9.77 -19.81 24.33
C ILE A 135 -8.93 -18.62 24.80
N ASN A 136 -7.73 -18.91 25.28
CA ASN A 136 -6.78 -17.93 25.82
C ASN A 136 -6.04 -17.13 24.73
N PHE A 137 -6.56 -17.13 23.50
CA PHE A 137 -5.87 -16.61 22.31
C PHE A 137 -6.86 -16.15 21.25
N SER A 138 -6.67 -14.93 20.75
CA SER A 138 -7.41 -14.36 19.62
C SER A 138 -6.43 -13.72 18.63
N GLN A 139 -6.70 -13.84 17.33
CA GLN A 139 -5.84 -13.31 16.28
C GLN A 139 -6.65 -12.62 15.19
N LYS A 140 -6.11 -11.53 14.64
CA LYS A 140 -6.69 -10.80 13.51
C LYS A 140 -5.62 -10.48 12.48
N ASN A 141 -5.86 -10.91 11.25
CA ASN A 141 -5.02 -10.60 10.09
C ASN A 141 -5.58 -9.38 9.35
N PHE A 142 -4.67 -8.52 8.90
CA PHE A 142 -4.92 -7.39 8.02
C PHE A 142 -4.00 -7.58 6.82
N ILE A 143 -4.59 -7.66 5.61
CA ILE A 143 -3.89 -7.87 4.33
C ILE A 143 -4.07 -6.61 3.50
#